data_AF-A0A858RET9-F1
#
_entry.id   AF-A0A858RET9-F1
#
_cell.length_a   1.000
_cell.length_b   1.000
_cell.length_c   1.000
_cell.angle_alpha   90.00
_cell.angle_beta   90.00
_cell.angle_gamma   90.00
#
_symmetry.space_group_name_H-M   'P 1'
#
loop_
_entity.id
_entity.type
_entity.pdbx_description
1 polymer ?
#
loop_
_entity_poly.entity_id
_entity_poly.type
_entity_poly.pdbx_seq_one_letter_code
_entity_poly.pdbx_strand_id
1 'polypeptide(L)'
;MLSRLLKMLGATSFVLALTGCGGGRLEAWEKATGARSQSLQGASDLLGVTVPVLRAQGLERVWGAPKIQRDGKGGYTLTYADPKQPFTRLMIHGMTEGLPKLSSPPPFGGEHMVNDTLTGYEKEQEWRKVTILGESVRWFQESASGGADGAYFSTEGFVLKAPDGRKGYYRLVAEHGDTAVADVERWFGSVSF
;
A
#
# COMPACT_ATOMS: atom_id res chain seq x y z
N MET A 1 -28.84 -50.72 -7.11
CA MET A 1 -29.67 -49.97 -8.07
C MET A 1 -30.25 -48.75 -7.36
N LEU A 2 -30.06 -47.56 -7.97
CA LEU A 2 -30.86 -46.31 -7.95
C LEU A 2 -31.64 -45.92 -6.66
N SER A 3 -31.69 -44.68 -6.17
CA SER A 3 -31.34 -43.37 -6.74
C SER A 3 -31.48 -42.28 -5.66
N ARG A 4 -30.69 -41.21 -5.82
CA ARG A 4 -30.74 -39.91 -5.13
C ARG A 4 -32.13 -39.24 -5.22
N LEU A 5 -32.46 -38.36 -4.26
CA LEU A 5 -33.04 -37.03 -4.56
C LEU A 5 -32.99 -36.11 -3.32
N LEU A 6 -31.98 -35.26 -3.30
CA LEU A 6 -31.88 -34.05 -2.49
C LEU A 6 -32.59 -32.93 -3.26
N LYS A 7 -33.53 -32.22 -2.63
CA LYS A 7 -34.03 -30.92 -3.11
C LYS A 7 -34.17 -30.00 -1.89
N MET A 8 -33.20 -29.11 -1.70
CA MET A 8 -33.35 -27.95 -0.83
C MET A 8 -33.01 -26.69 -1.63
N LEU A 9 -34.03 -25.82 -1.69
CA LEU A 9 -34.01 -24.37 -1.69
C LEU A 9 -32.92 -23.66 -2.52
N GLY A 10 -33.35 -23.16 -3.68
CA GLY A 10 -32.72 -22.00 -4.32
C GLY A 10 -33.02 -20.75 -3.51
N ALA A 11 -31.98 -20.16 -2.92
CA ALA A 11 -31.99 -18.79 -2.42
C ALA A 11 -31.34 -17.90 -3.48
N THR A 12 -32.17 -17.12 -4.16
CA THR A 12 -31.80 -16.12 -5.15
C THR A 12 -30.95 -15.05 -4.47
N SER A 13 -29.66 -14.97 -4.78
CA SER A 13 -28.80 -13.89 -4.30
C SER A 13 -29.15 -12.60 -5.07
N PHE A 14 -29.82 -11.69 -4.39
CA PHE A 14 -29.96 -10.30 -4.81
C PHE A 14 -28.59 -9.62 -4.65
N VAL A 15 -27.87 -9.41 -5.76
CA VAL A 15 -26.73 -8.51 -5.79
C VAL A 15 -27.28 -7.09 -5.88
N LEU A 16 -27.38 -6.41 -4.74
CA LEU A 16 -27.59 -4.97 -4.68
C LEU A 16 -26.28 -4.28 -5.07
N ALA A 17 -26.15 -3.91 -6.35
CA ALA A 17 -25.09 -3.02 -6.80
C ALA A 17 -25.41 -1.59 -6.31
N LEU A 18 -24.84 -1.22 -5.17
CA LEU A 18 -24.77 0.18 -4.75
C LEU A 18 -23.67 0.86 -5.59
N THR A 19 -24.06 1.50 -6.67
CA THR A 19 -23.19 2.37 -7.47
C THR A 19 -22.95 3.68 -6.71
N GLY A 20 -22.08 3.63 -5.69
CA GLY A 20 -21.57 4.81 -5.02
C GLY A 20 -20.64 5.59 -5.94
N CYS A 21 -20.84 6.90 -6.05
CA CYS A 21 -19.99 7.85 -6.80
C CYS A 21 -18.50 7.92 -6.34
N GLY A 22 -18.05 7.02 -5.47
CA GLY A 22 -16.66 6.87 -5.01
C GLY A 22 -15.84 5.81 -5.77
N GLY A 23 -16.47 4.86 -6.46
CA GLY A 23 -15.76 3.72 -7.08
C GLY A 23 -14.72 4.12 -8.12
N GLY A 24 -15.05 5.09 -9.00
CA GLY A 24 -14.14 5.48 -10.09
C GLY A 24 -12.82 6.12 -9.64
N ARG A 25 -12.75 6.73 -8.45
CA ARG A 25 -11.49 7.30 -7.93
C ARG A 25 -10.60 6.23 -7.31
N LEU A 26 -11.21 5.22 -6.67
CA LEU A 26 -10.50 4.06 -6.15
C LEU A 26 -9.89 3.25 -7.30
N GLU A 27 -10.68 2.90 -8.30
CA GLU A 27 -10.22 2.16 -9.49
C GLU A 27 -9.07 2.89 -10.20
N ALA A 28 -9.16 4.22 -10.34
CA ALA A 28 -8.10 5.02 -10.94
C ALA A 28 -6.81 4.99 -10.10
N TRP A 29 -6.95 5.04 -8.78
CA TRP A 29 -5.81 4.95 -7.87
C TRP A 29 -5.15 3.57 -7.94
N GLU A 30 -5.93 2.50 -7.84
CA GLU A 30 -5.46 1.10 -7.92
C GLU A 30 -4.77 0.82 -9.26
N LYS A 31 -5.35 1.31 -10.36
CA LYS A 31 -4.75 1.23 -11.68
C LYS A 31 -3.41 1.98 -11.74
N ALA A 32 -3.33 3.17 -11.16
CA ALA A 32 -2.09 3.96 -11.15
C ALA A 32 -0.99 3.28 -10.31
N THR A 33 -1.34 2.72 -9.14
CA THR A 33 -0.40 2.00 -8.28
C THR A 33 0.04 0.66 -8.88
N GLY A 34 -0.88 -0.08 -9.50
CA GLY A 34 -0.60 -1.35 -10.16
C GLY A 34 0.28 -1.20 -11.41
N ALA A 35 -0.04 -0.25 -12.29
CA ALA A 35 0.76 0.03 -13.49
C ALA A 35 2.20 0.42 -13.14
N ARG A 36 2.38 1.15 -12.03
CA ARG A 36 3.71 1.52 -11.54
C ARG A 36 4.54 0.30 -11.13
N SER A 37 3.96 -0.66 -10.43
CA SER A 37 4.70 -1.86 -10.03
C SER A 37 5.26 -2.61 -11.23
N GLN A 38 4.57 -2.58 -12.38
CA GLN A 38 4.98 -3.24 -13.61
C GLN A 38 6.10 -2.49 -14.35
N SER A 39 6.23 -1.18 -14.16
CA SER A 39 7.26 -0.37 -14.82
C SER A 39 8.61 -0.36 -14.09
N LEU A 40 8.65 -0.86 -12.85
CA LEU A 40 9.84 -0.82 -12.00
C LEU A 40 10.85 -1.90 -12.43
N GLN A 41 12.09 -1.49 -12.67
CA GLN A 41 13.20 -2.37 -12.99
C GLN A 41 14.28 -2.28 -11.90
N GLY A 42 14.90 -3.40 -11.56
CA GLY A 42 16.00 -3.44 -10.59
C GLY A 42 17.17 -2.56 -11.03
N ALA A 43 17.79 -1.86 -10.07
CA ALA A 43 18.91 -0.96 -10.31
C ALA A 43 19.96 -1.05 -9.20
N SER A 44 21.21 -0.73 -9.52
CA SER A 44 22.32 -0.61 -8.57
C SER A 44 22.38 0.76 -7.89
N ASP A 45 21.76 1.77 -8.48
CA ASP A 45 21.87 3.17 -8.09
C ASP A 45 20.61 3.97 -8.46
N LEU A 46 20.62 5.25 -8.08
CA LEU A 46 19.55 6.21 -8.34
C LEU A 46 19.88 7.16 -9.51
N LEU A 47 20.81 6.79 -10.41
CA LEU A 47 21.11 7.64 -11.55
C LEU A 47 19.86 7.80 -12.42
N GLY A 48 19.63 9.02 -12.92
CA GLY A 48 18.44 9.36 -13.71
C GLY A 48 17.16 9.56 -12.90
N VAL A 49 17.18 9.40 -11.56
CA VAL A 49 16.08 9.85 -10.71
C VAL A 49 16.05 11.38 -10.68
N THR A 50 14.89 11.96 -10.98
CA THR A 50 14.73 13.42 -11.11
C THR A 50 14.01 14.05 -9.93
N VAL A 51 13.21 13.26 -9.21
CA VAL A 51 12.54 13.69 -7.98
C VAL A 51 13.49 13.65 -6.77
N PRO A 52 13.26 14.44 -5.71
CA PRO A 52 14.04 14.31 -4.49
C PRO A 52 13.89 12.91 -3.88
N VAL A 53 15.00 12.38 -3.37
CA VAL A 53 15.03 11.03 -2.81
C VAL A 53 14.72 11.09 -1.33
N LEU A 54 13.55 10.60 -0.95
CA LEU A 54 13.24 10.25 0.43
C LEU A 54 13.94 8.95 0.83
N ARG A 55 14.51 8.93 2.03
CA ARG A 55 15.17 7.78 2.66
C ARG A 55 14.65 7.54 4.07
N ALA A 56 14.72 6.30 4.52
CA ALA A 56 14.48 5.91 5.90
C ALA A 56 15.81 5.58 6.59
N GLN A 57 16.63 6.60 6.89
CA GLN A 57 18.00 6.40 7.40
C GLN A 57 18.06 5.56 8.68
N GLY A 58 17.05 5.69 9.55
CA GLY A 58 16.95 4.88 10.77
C GLY A 58 16.81 3.39 10.46
N LEU A 59 15.95 3.04 9.49
CA LEU A 59 15.78 1.66 9.02
C LEU A 59 17.01 1.18 8.26
N GLU A 60 17.65 2.03 7.45
CA GLU A 60 18.88 1.68 6.73
C GLU A 60 20.00 1.21 7.66
N ARG A 61 20.12 1.82 8.84
CA ARG A 61 21.12 1.43 9.86
C ARG A 61 20.83 0.06 10.50
N VAL A 62 19.57 -0.34 10.58
CA VAL A 62 19.14 -1.55 11.30
C VAL A 62 18.89 -2.73 10.35
N TRP A 63 18.31 -2.45 9.19
CA TRP A 63 17.91 -3.43 8.18
C TRP A 63 18.88 -3.50 6.99
N GLY A 64 19.77 -2.52 6.86
CA GLY A 64 20.72 -2.42 5.75
C GLY A 64 20.21 -1.59 4.59
N ALA A 65 21.03 -1.52 3.54
CA ALA A 65 20.75 -0.73 2.34
C ALA A 65 19.46 -1.20 1.64
N PRO A 66 18.64 -0.28 1.10
CA PRO A 66 17.43 -0.66 0.41
C PRO A 66 17.73 -1.32 -0.94
N LYS A 67 16.84 -2.22 -1.37
CA LYS A 67 16.77 -2.59 -2.78
C LYS A 67 16.27 -1.41 -3.58
N ILE A 68 16.91 -1.13 -4.72
CA ILE A 68 16.58 0.01 -5.57
C ILE A 68 15.90 -0.50 -6.84
N GLN A 69 14.77 0.13 -7.18
CA GLN A 69 14.14 -0.01 -8.48
C GLN A 69 13.87 1.37 -9.08
N ARG A 70 13.94 1.49 -10.40
CA ARG A 70 13.66 2.73 -11.15
C ARG A 70 12.58 2.48 -12.19
N ASP A 71 11.78 3.50 -12.50
CA ASP A 71 10.73 3.41 -13.53
C ASP A 71 11.19 3.89 -14.92
N GLY A 72 12.46 4.30 -15.06
CA GLY A 72 13.03 4.84 -16.30
C GLY A 72 12.50 6.23 -16.69
N LYS A 73 11.60 6.82 -15.90
CA LYS A 73 10.94 8.11 -16.14
C LYS A 73 11.26 9.15 -15.06
N GLY A 74 12.30 8.90 -14.27
CA GLY A 74 12.76 9.79 -13.21
C GLY A 74 12.23 9.46 -11.81
N GLY A 75 11.41 8.42 -11.67
CA GLY A 75 10.96 7.90 -10.39
C GLY A 75 11.70 6.66 -9.92
N TYR A 76 11.44 6.27 -8.68
CA TYR A 76 12.10 5.16 -8.00
C TYR A 76 11.18 4.44 -7.01
N THR A 77 11.65 3.28 -6.55
CA THR A 77 11.22 2.60 -5.33
C THR A 77 12.45 2.21 -4.52
N LEU A 78 12.48 2.57 -3.23
CA LEU A 78 13.44 2.04 -2.25
C LEU A 78 12.72 1.06 -1.34
N THR A 79 13.21 -0.18 -1.26
CA THR A 79 12.63 -1.21 -0.39
C THR A 79 13.61 -1.60 0.70
N TYR A 80 13.30 -1.19 1.92
CA TYR A 80 14.01 -1.58 3.15
C TYR A 80 13.28 -2.78 3.74
N ALA A 81 13.96 -3.91 3.97
CA ALA A 81 13.34 -5.12 4.50
C ALA A 81 14.10 -5.62 5.71
N ASP A 82 13.38 -5.96 6.79
CA ASP A 82 14.01 -6.50 7.99
C ASP A 82 14.60 -7.89 7.68
N PRO A 83 15.93 -8.09 7.81
CA PRO A 83 16.53 -9.39 7.52
C PRO A 83 16.16 -10.47 8.54
N LYS A 84 15.59 -10.10 9.70
CA LYS A 84 15.22 -11.01 10.79
C LYS A 84 13.75 -11.36 10.80
N GLN A 85 12.91 -10.55 10.15
CA GLN A 85 11.46 -10.73 10.15
C GLN A 85 10.94 -10.79 8.71
N PRO A 86 10.43 -11.94 8.24
CA PRO A 86 9.75 -11.99 6.95
C PRO A 86 8.53 -11.06 6.97
N PHE A 87 8.10 -10.60 5.80
CA PHE A 87 6.91 -9.75 5.64
C PHE A 87 6.96 -8.44 6.43
N THR A 88 8.16 -7.94 6.68
CA THR A 88 8.42 -6.72 7.42
C THR A 88 9.29 -5.82 6.54
N ARG A 89 8.66 -4.84 5.88
CA ARG A 89 9.37 -3.93 4.97
C ARG A 89 8.72 -2.55 4.87
N LEU A 90 9.52 -1.56 4.54
CA LEU A 90 9.10 -0.24 4.09
C LEU A 90 9.50 -0.04 2.63
N MET A 91 8.53 0.33 1.80
CA MET A 91 8.72 0.71 0.41
C MET A 91 8.43 2.20 0.27
N ILE A 92 9.38 2.94 -0.31
CA ILE A 92 9.27 4.37 -0.60
C ILE A 92 9.19 4.54 -2.11
N HIS A 93 8.03 4.91 -2.62
CA HIS A 93 7.85 5.23 -4.03
C HIS A 93 8.00 6.74 -4.26
N GLY A 94 8.96 7.16 -5.07
CA GLY A 94 9.11 8.54 -5.54
C GLY A 94 8.76 8.67 -7.01
N MET A 95 7.87 9.59 -7.36
CA MET A 95 7.16 9.66 -8.65
C MET A 95 7.20 11.08 -9.21
N THR A 96 7.35 11.18 -10.54
CA THR A 96 7.30 12.46 -11.26
C THR A 96 5.89 13.01 -11.43
N GLU A 97 4.88 12.16 -11.28
CA GLU A 97 3.46 12.50 -11.36
C GLU A 97 2.71 12.05 -10.09
N GLY A 98 1.65 12.79 -9.74
CA GLY A 98 0.84 12.49 -8.56
C GLY A 98 -0.16 11.36 -8.79
N LEU A 99 -0.50 10.66 -7.71
CA LEU A 99 -1.59 9.68 -7.72
C LEU A 99 -2.95 10.39 -7.72
N PRO A 100 -4.00 9.78 -8.32
CA PRO A 100 -5.37 10.23 -8.13
C PRO A 100 -5.70 10.34 -6.63
N LYS A 101 -6.41 11.40 -6.23
CA LYS A 101 -6.82 11.54 -4.83
C LYS A 101 -8.03 10.66 -4.52
N LEU A 102 -8.03 10.01 -3.38
CA LEU A 102 -9.13 9.23 -2.82
C LEU A 102 -10.08 10.14 -2.03
N SER A 103 -11.38 9.89 -2.15
CA SER A 103 -12.42 10.60 -1.40
C SER A 103 -12.53 10.10 0.04
N SER A 104 -12.44 8.79 0.23
CA SER A 104 -12.51 8.04 1.49
C SER A 104 -11.36 7.01 1.50
N PRO A 105 -10.92 6.53 2.67
CA PRO A 105 -10.00 5.40 2.65
C PRO A 105 -10.74 4.22 2.01
N PRO A 106 -10.07 3.41 1.18
CA PRO A 106 -10.65 2.18 0.68
C PRO A 106 -11.03 1.30 1.87
N PRO A 107 -12.13 0.56 1.81
CA PRO A 107 -12.36 -0.50 2.79
C PRO A 107 -11.23 -1.52 2.67
N PHE A 108 -10.83 -2.14 3.79
CA PHE A 108 -9.85 -3.23 3.72
C PHE A 108 -10.55 -4.57 3.90
N GLY A 109 -10.16 -5.51 3.03
CA GLY A 109 -10.65 -6.87 3.05
C GLY A 109 -9.67 -7.84 3.67
N GLY A 110 -10.19 -8.93 4.20
CA GLY A 110 -9.41 -10.07 4.64
C GLY A 110 -10.25 -11.34 4.56
N GLU A 111 -9.64 -12.46 4.92
CA GLU A 111 -10.34 -13.73 5.00
C GLU A 111 -10.30 -14.23 6.44
N HIS A 112 -11.39 -14.85 6.89
CA HIS A 112 -11.43 -15.55 8.16
C HIS A 112 -12.19 -16.86 8.02
N MET A 113 -12.00 -17.75 8.99
CA MET A 113 -12.66 -19.05 8.99
C MET A 113 -14.02 -18.98 9.68
N VAL A 114 -15.08 -19.30 8.95
CA VAL A 114 -16.43 -19.49 9.51
C VAL A 114 -16.86 -20.91 9.17
N ASN A 115 -17.03 -21.76 10.20
CA ASN A 115 -17.49 -23.15 10.03
C ASN A 115 -16.69 -23.92 8.94
N ASP A 116 -15.35 -23.92 9.04
CA ASP A 116 -14.43 -24.56 8.09
C ASP A 116 -14.52 -24.03 6.64
N THR A 117 -15.13 -22.86 6.43
CA THR A 117 -15.18 -22.16 5.14
C THR A 117 -14.44 -20.84 5.21
N LEU A 118 -13.48 -20.65 4.30
CA LEU A 118 -12.77 -19.39 4.10
C LEU A 118 -13.77 -18.34 3.59
N THR A 119 -14.09 -17.40 4.47
CA THR A 119 -15.09 -16.37 4.20
C THR A 119 -14.38 -15.02 4.15
N GLY A 120 -14.54 -14.32 3.03
CA GLY A 120 -14.08 -12.95 2.90
C GLY A 120 -14.90 -12.01 3.78
N TYR A 121 -14.25 -11.02 4.37
CA TYR A 121 -14.91 -9.90 5.01
C TYR A 121 -14.34 -8.60 4.45
N GLU A 122 -15.15 -7.56 4.53
CA GLU A 122 -14.76 -6.20 4.21
C GLU A 122 -15.03 -5.33 5.45
N LYS A 123 -14.10 -4.42 5.74
CA LYS A 123 -14.21 -3.52 6.89
C LYS A 123 -13.97 -2.09 6.46
N GLU A 124 -14.97 -1.26 6.70
CA GLU A 124 -14.86 0.19 6.64
C GLU A 124 -13.78 0.69 7.59
N GLN A 125 -13.04 1.70 7.17
CA GLN A 125 -12.00 2.30 7.98
C GLN A 125 -12.02 3.83 7.90
N GLU A 126 -11.34 4.48 8.83
CA GLU A 126 -11.15 5.92 8.82
C GLU A 126 -9.73 6.26 8.38
N TRP A 127 -9.56 7.48 7.86
CA TRP A 127 -8.23 8.01 7.56
C TRP A 127 -7.40 8.10 8.83
N ARG A 128 -6.25 7.44 8.82
CA ARG A 128 -5.18 7.73 9.76
C ARG A 128 -4.33 8.87 9.21
N LYS A 129 -3.60 9.57 10.08
CA LYS A 129 -2.72 10.66 9.71
C LYS A 129 -1.33 10.45 10.29
N VAL A 130 -0.31 10.93 9.61
CA VAL A 130 1.07 10.96 10.06
C VAL A 130 1.72 12.24 9.56
N THR A 131 2.61 12.85 10.34
CA THR A 131 3.38 14.02 9.91
C THR A 131 4.67 13.56 9.23
N ILE A 132 4.89 13.98 7.99
CA ILE A 132 6.10 13.69 7.21
C ILE A 132 6.70 15.00 6.76
N LEU A 133 7.90 15.34 7.28
CA LEU A 133 8.60 16.59 6.96
C LEU A 133 7.72 17.85 7.09
N GLY A 134 6.86 17.87 8.11
CA GLY A 134 5.93 18.97 8.39
C GLY A 134 4.56 18.86 7.70
N GLU A 135 4.38 17.95 6.75
CA GLU A 135 3.12 17.75 6.04
C GLU A 135 2.25 16.68 6.71
N SER A 136 0.96 16.95 6.89
CA SER A 136 -0.01 15.96 7.39
C SER A 136 -0.46 15.04 6.26
N VAL A 137 -0.01 13.78 6.29
CA VAL A 137 -0.28 12.78 5.25
C VAL A 137 -1.32 11.76 5.71
N ARG A 138 -2.33 11.50 4.86
CA ARG A 138 -3.35 10.47 5.10
C ARG A 138 -2.81 9.09 4.74
N TRP A 139 -3.14 8.09 5.55
CA TRP A 139 -2.79 6.71 5.31
C TRP A 139 -3.88 5.74 5.81
N PHE A 140 -3.82 4.51 5.32
CA PHE A 140 -4.83 3.47 5.51
C PHE A 140 -4.19 2.07 5.39
N GLN A 141 -4.94 1.04 5.75
CA GLN A 141 -4.54 -0.35 5.54
C GLN A 141 -5.13 -0.83 4.20
N GLU A 142 -4.30 -1.31 3.28
CA GLU A 142 -4.73 -1.84 1.98
C GLU A 142 -5.27 -3.25 2.07
N SER A 143 -4.62 -4.11 2.86
CA SER A 143 -5.03 -5.51 3.01
C SER A 143 -4.69 -6.03 4.40
N ALA A 144 -5.47 -7.02 4.86
CA ALA A 144 -5.08 -7.84 6.00
C ALA A 144 -3.86 -8.72 5.66
N SER A 145 -3.19 -9.25 6.69
CA SER A 145 -2.20 -10.29 6.49
C SER A 145 -2.84 -11.58 5.97
N GLY A 146 -2.06 -12.36 5.23
CA GLY A 146 -2.45 -13.66 4.70
C GLY A 146 -1.42 -14.73 5.04
N GLY A 147 -1.65 -15.95 4.56
CA GLY A 147 -0.70 -17.06 4.79
C GLY A 147 0.67 -16.86 4.13
N ALA A 148 0.77 -16.00 3.12
CA ALA A 148 1.96 -15.79 2.30
C ALA A 148 2.52 -14.36 2.32
N ASP A 149 1.83 -13.41 2.95
CA ASP A 149 2.17 -12.00 2.96
C ASP A 149 1.71 -11.35 4.28
N GLY A 150 2.39 -10.29 4.71
CA GLY A 150 1.94 -9.44 5.80
C GLY A 150 0.78 -8.52 5.36
N ALA A 151 0.21 -7.82 6.33
CA ALA A 151 -0.73 -6.74 6.06
C ALA A 151 0.00 -5.57 5.38
N TYR A 152 -0.63 -4.98 4.37
CA TYR A 152 -0.10 -3.80 3.70
C TYR A 152 -0.79 -2.54 4.18
N PHE A 153 0.00 -1.51 4.43
CA PHE A 153 -0.43 -0.19 4.83
C PHE A 153 0.14 0.83 3.85
N SER A 154 -0.62 1.87 3.51
CA SER A 154 -0.14 2.88 2.58
C SER A 154 -0.66 4.26 2.86
N THR A 155 0.17 5.23 2.52
CA THR A 155 -0.27 6.61 2.31
C THR A 155 -1.13 6.73 1.05
N GLU A 156 -2.08 7.65 1.02
CA GLU A 156 -2.91 7.93 -0.17
C GLU A 156 -2.09 8.39 -1.39
N GLY A 157 -0.93 9.00 -1.15
CA GLY A 157 -0.17 9.75 -2.13
C GLY A 157 -0.08 11.21 -1.72
N PHE A 158 1.13 11.73 -1.66
CA PHE A 158 1.42 13.08 -1.17
C PHE A 158 2.53 13.73 -1.99
N VAL A 159 2.72 15.04 -1.80
CA VAL A 159 3.75 15.82 -2.48
C VAL A 159 4.67 16.39 -1.42
N LEU A 160 5.97 16.37 -1.67
CA LEU A 160 6.94 17.11 -0.87
C LEU A 160 7.83 17.96 -1.78
N LYS A 161 8.36 19.02 -1.19
CA LYS A 161 9.36 19.89 -1.81
C LYS A 161 10.65 19.78 -1.00
N ALA A 162 11.75 19.44 -1.67
CA ALA A 162 13.07 19.39 -1.03
C ALA A 162 13.65 20.80 -0.85
N PRO A 163 14.65 20.97 0.04
CA PRO A 163 15.33 22.25 0.24
C PRO A 163 15.93 22.84 -1.05
N ASP A 164 16.32 21.97 -2.00
CA ASP A 164 16.83 22.36 -3.31
C ASP A 164 15.75 22.90 -4.28
N GLY A 165 14.50 22.94 -3.84
CA GLY A 165 13.36 23.47 -4.59
C GLY A 165 12.63 22.44 -5.45
N ARG A 166 13.22 21.26 -5.70
CA ARG A 166 12.57 20.22 -6.49
C ARG A 166 11.38 19.64 -5.75
N LYS A 167 10.37 19.23 -6.52
CA LYS A 167 9.16 18.57 -6.02
C LYS A 167 9.15 17.12 -6.46
N GLY A 168 8.60 16.27 -5.61
CA GLY A 168 8.31 14.87 -5.93
C GLY A 168 6.95 14.49 -5.39
N TYR A 169 6.34 13.49 -6.02
CA TYR A 169 5.13 12.84 -5.51
C TYR A 169 5.52 11.50 -4.89
N TYR A 170 4.92 11.16 -3.76
CA TYR A 170 5.35 10.05 -2.93
C TYR A 170 4.18 9.18 -2.50
N ARG A 171 4.46 7.89 -2.37
CA ARG A 171 3.63 6.92 -1.67
C ARG A 171 4.56 6.07 -0.81
N LEU A 172 4.26 5.97 0.47
CA LEU A 172 4.92 5.02 1.36
C LEU A 172 4.00 3.81 1.52
N VAL A 173 4.59 2.62 1.45
CA VAL A 173 3.90 1.35 1.69
C VAL A 173 4.69 0.56 2.72
N ALA A 174 4.05 0.11 3.79
CA ALA A 174 4.64 -0.78 4.77
C ALA A 174 3.96 -2.14 4.70
N GLU A 175 4.75 -3.20 4.81
CA GLU A 175 4.26 -4.54 5.10
C GLU A 175 4.64 -4.89 6.53
N HIS A 176 3.67 -5.38 7.31
CA HIS A 176 3.85 -5.83 8.69
C HIS A 176 2.66 -6.71 9.13
N GLY A 177 2.68 -7.28 10.33
CA GLY A 177 1.47 -7.85 10.95
C GLY A 177 0.30 -6.84 11.13
N ASP A 178 -0.92 -7.37 11.15
CA ASP A 178 -2.18 -6.57 11.17
C ASP A 178 -2.28 -5.53 12.30
N THR A 179 -1.62 -5.77 13.43
CA THR A 179 -1.71 -4.90 14.61
C THR A 179 -0.58 -3.86 14.68
N ALA A 180 0.29 -3.78 13.68
CA ALA A 180 1.52 -2.98 13.72
C ALA A 180 1.33 -1.48 13.39
N VAL A 181 0.14 -0.93 13.67
CA VAL A 181 -0.24 0.46 13.35
C VAL A 181 0.79 1.47 13.86
N ALA A 182 1.28 1.29 15.10
CA ALA A 182 2.25 2.20 15.71
C ALA A 182 3.64 2.14 15.03
N ASP A 183 4.07 0.94 14.61
CA ASP A 183 5.33 0.77 13.89
C ASP A 183 5.26 1.40 12.51
N VAL A 184 4.16 1.18 11.80
CA VAL A 184 3.88 1.78 10.49
C VAL A 184 3.88 3.31 10.57
N GLU A 185 3.18 3.88 11.55
CA GLU A 185 3.14 5.33 11.75
C GLU A 185 4.54 5.89 12.01
N ARG A 186 5.32 5.24 12.88
CA ARG A 186 6.71 5.62 13.16
C ARG A 186 7.57 5.55 11.90
N TRP A 187 7.45 4.50 11.09
CA TRP A 187 8.24 4.37 9.86
C TRP A 187 7.87 5.43 8.83
N PHE A 188 6.58 5.67 8.60
CA PHE A 188 6.13 6.73 7.71
C PHE A 188 6.61 8.11 8.14
N GLY A 189 6.55 8.42 9.43
CA GLY A 189 7.05 9.69 9.97
C GLY A 189 8.57 9.82 9.99
N SER A 190 9.31 8.72 9.79
CA SER A 190 10.78 8.72 9.88
C SER A 190 11.51 9.07 8.59
N VAL A 191 10.80 9.18 7.46
CA VAL A 191 11.45 9.44 6.17
C VAL A 191 11.91 10.89 6.06
N SER A 192 13.07 11.10 5.45
CA SER A 192 13.64 12.42 5.20
C SER A 192 14.30 12.50 3.82
N PHE A 193 14.60 13.71 3.35
CA PHE A 193 15.56 13.89 2.27
C PHE A 193 16.99 13.53 2.72
#